data_AF-A0A5K7Z2K2-F1
#
_entry.id   AF-A0A5K7Z2K2-F1
#
_cell.length_a   1.000
_cell.length_b   1.000
_cell.length_c   1.000
_cell.angle_alpha   90.00
_cell.angle_beta   90.00
_cell.angle_gamma   90.00
#
_symmetry.space_group_name_H-M   'P 1'
#
loop_
_entity.id
_entity.type
_entity.pdbx_description
1 polymer ?
#
loop_
_entity_poly.entity_id
_entity_poly.type
_entity_poly.pdbx_seq_one_letter_code
_entity_poly.pdbx_strand_id
1 'polypeptide(L)'
;MGGFVSYVAPFGMKRVPGVSIYSDDYGLSNYHTLVPGAVHEIEIVRLMFDLYVNHGYTMAGITNLLNAQGVSAANKSKVWNPKKVRNIITSAFYIGSNQFGPCIKHNVFPAIVDRSTFYAAQEKIFEMPVETSVST
;
A
#
# COMPACT_ATOMS: atom_id res chain seq x y z
N MET A 1 -7.22 -19.52 -7.32
CA MET A 1 -7.93 -18.21 -7.29
C MET A 1 -7.27 -17.27 -6.28
N GLY A 2 -6.91 -16.04 -6.67
CA GLY A 2 -6.23 -15.09 -5.76
C GLY A 2 -6.10 -13.66 -6.28
N GLY A 3 -6.91 -13.27 -7.27
CA GLY A 3 -6.78 -12.00 -7.98
C GLY A 3 -7.15 -10.76 -7.13
N PHE A 4 -6.80 -9.59 -7.63
CA PHE A 4 -7.20 -8.31 -7.06
C PHE A 4 -8.68 -8.03 -7.42
N VAL A 5 -9.51 -7.83 -6.40
CA VAL A 5 -10.97 -7.70 -6.56
C VAL A 5 -11.43 -6.23 -6.66
N SER A 6 -10.61 -5.28 -6.22
CA SER A 6 -10.98 -3.85 -6.24
C SER A 6 -10.85 -3.22 -7.64
N TYR A 7 -11.67 -2.19 -7.87
CA TYR A 7 -11.66 -1.40 -9.11
C TYR A 7 -10.55 -0.33 -9.13
N VAL A 8 -10.07 0.09 -7.96
CA VAL A 8 -9.06 1.15 -7.82
C VAL A 8 -7.73 0.53 -7.42
N ALA A 9 -6.71 0.70 -8.25
CA ALA A 9 -5.35 0.24 -7.94
C ALA A 9 -4.75 1.06 -6.78
N PRO A 10 -3.99 0.42 -5.87
CA PRO A 10 -3.19 1.14 -4.88
C PRO A 10 -2.20 2.09 -5.56
N PHE A 11 -1.83 3.19 -4.88
CA PHE A 11 -0.84 4.14 -5.39
C PHE A 11 0.51 3.46 -5.63
N GLY A 12 1.19 3.73 -6.75
CA GLY A 12 2.41 3.00 -7.12
C GLY A 12 2.18 1.60 -7.70
N MET A 13 0.93 1.17 -7.85
CA MET A 13 0.55 -0.09 -8.48
C MET A 13 -0.37 0.17 -9.69
N LYS A 14 -0.37 -0.76 -10.64
CA LYS A 14 -1.25 -0.77 -11.81
C LYS A 14 -2.06 -2.05 -11.82
N ARG A 15 -3.37 -1.91 -12.01
CA ARG A 15 -4.29 -3.03 -12.22
C ARG A 15 -4.25 -3.46 -13.69
N VAL A 16 -4.04 -4.74 -13.95
CA VAL A 16 -4.05 -5.32 -15.30
C VAL A 16 -4.94 -6.57 -15.34
N PRO A 17 -5.61 -6.87 -16.46
CA PRO A 17 -6.28 -8.15 -16.65
C PRO A 17 -5.29 -9.29 -16.41
N GLY A 18 -5.70 -10.33 -15.69
CA GLY A 18 -4.87 -11.50 -15.52
C GLY A 18 -5.07 -12.53 -16.63
N VAL A 19 -4.06 -13.38 -16.87
CA VAL A 19 -4.10 -14.48 -17.85
C VAL A 19 -4.43 -15.80 -17.15
N SER A 20 -5.67 -16.29 -17.23
CA SER A 20 -6.01 -17.58 -16.59
C SER A 20 -5.42 -18.67 -17.47
N ILE A 21 -4.49 -19.47 -16.92
CA ILE A 21 -4.00 -20.67 -17.60
C ILE A 21 -4.96 -21.86 -17.47
N TYR A 22 -6.03 -21.71 -16.68
CA TYR A 22 -7.12 -22.67 -16.59
C TYR A 22 -8.31 -22.13 -17.40
N SER A 23 -8.61 -22.82 -18.51
CA SER A 23 -9.82 -22.62 -19.31
C SER A 23 -10.86 -23.62 -18.85
N ASP A 24 -11.46 -23.38 -17.70
CA ASP A 24 -12.66 -24.09 -17.28
C ASP A 24 -13.79 -23.65 -18.23
N ASP A 25 -14.64 -24.58 -18.66
CA ASP A 25 -15.73 -24.45 -19.66
C ASP A 25 -16.81 -23.37 -19.35
N TYR A 26 -16.58 -22.54 -18.33
CA TYR A 26 -17.46 -21.48 -17.81
C TYR A 26 -16.97 -20.05 -18.10
N GLY A 27 -16.11 -19.87 -19.10
CA GLY A 27 -15.74 -18.56 -19.62
C GLY A 27 -14.68 -17.83 -18.77
N LEU A 28 -13.88 -17.03 -19.45
CA LEU A 28 -12.80 -16.21 -18.90
C LEU A 28 -13.26 -15.48 -17.62
N SER A 29 -12.78 -15.93 -16.45
CA SER A 29 -12.98 -15.16 -15.23
C SER A 29 -12.36 -13.77 -15.40
N ASN A 30 -13.14 -12.71 -15.15
CA ASN A 30 -12.70 -11.30 -15.22
C ASN A 30 -11.76 -10.95 -14.06
N TYR A 31 -10.72 -11.75 -13.84
CA TYR A 31 -9.81 -11.55 -12.74
C TYR A 31 -8.72 -10.56 -13.14
N HIS A 32 -8.29 -9.76 -12.17
CA HIS A 32 -7.26 -8.76 -12.35
C HIS A 32 -6.10 -9.04 -11.40
N THR A 33 -4.91 -8.60 -11.78
CA THR A 33 -3.73 -8.64 -10.93
C THR A 33 -3.13 -7.24 -10.79
N LEU A 34 -2.20 -7.10 -9.84
CA LEU A 34 -1.41 -5.89 -9.65
C LEU A 34 -0.01 -6.09 -10.22
N VAL A 35 0.50 -5.07 -10.88
CA VAL A 35 1.89 -4.94 -11.30
C VAL A 35 2.41 -3.59 -10.82
N PRO A 36 3.74 -3.40 -10.68
CA PRO A 36 4.30 -2.09 -10.36
C PRO A 36 3.82 -1.02 -11.36
N GLY A 37 3.45 0.14 -10.82
CA GLY A 37 2.93 1.29 -11.57
C GLY A 37 4.03 2.21 -12.09
N ALA A 38 3.80 3.52 -12.00
CA ALA A 38 4.78 4.52 -12.40
C ALA A 38 5.97 4.54 -11.40
N VAL A 39 7.19 4.65 -11.93
CA VAL A 39 8.43 4.59 -11.13
C VAL A 39 8.44 5.61 -9.98
N HIS A 40 8.08 6.87 -10.27
CA HIS A 40 8.03 7.92 -9.25
C HIS A 40 7.03 7.61 -8.12
N GLU A 41 5.88 7.00 -8.42
CA GLU A 41 4.91 6.62 -7.39
C GLU A 41 5.46 5.48 -6.51
N ILE A 42 6.17 4.53 -7.11
CA ILE A 42 6.85 3.43 -6.39
C ILE A 42 7.91 4.00 -5.44
N GLU A 43 8.71 4.96 -5.91
CA GLU A 43 9.72 5.62 -5.10
C GLU A 43 9.11 6.38 -3.92
N ILE A 44 7.97 7.06 -4.13
CA ILE A 44 7.24 7.73 -3.07
C ILE A 44 6.73 6.71 -2.03
N VAL A 45 6.21 5.56 -2.44
CA VAL A 45 5.81 4.49 -1.50
C VAL A 45 7.00 4.04 -0.66
N ARG A 46 8.14 3.75 -1.30
CA ARG A 46 9.37 3.34 -0.60
C ARG A 46 9.85 4.40 0.38
N LEU A 47 9.84 5.67 -0.03
CA LEU A 47 10.17 6.81 0.81
C LEU A 47 9.26 6.90 2.04
N MET A 48 7.95 6.66 1.90
CA MET A 48 7.05 6.67 3.07
C MET A 48 7.42 5.61 4.10
N PHE A 49 7.74 4.39 3.64
CA PHE A 49 8.18 3.31 4.54
C PHE A 49 9.51 3.65 5.20
N ASP A 50 10.48 4.14 4.44
CA ASP A 50 11.79 4.53 4.95
C ASP A 50 11.70 5.65 6.00
N LEU A 51 10.95 6.72 5.69
CA LEU A 51 10.72 7.82 6.63
C LEU A 51 10.05 7.35 7.94
N TYR A 52 9.08 6.43 7.82
CA TYR A 52 8.36 5.92 8.98
C TYR A 52 9.22 4.98 9.83
N VAL A 53 9.90 4.02 9.21
CA VAL A 53 10.65 2.96 9.89
C VAL A 53 12.01 3.48 10.36
N ASN A 54 12.80 4.05 9.45
CA ASN A 54 14.20 4.36 9.69
C ASN A 54 14.42 5.78 10.22
N HIS A 55 13.52 6.73 9.92
CA HIS A 55 13.70 8.14 10.28
C HIS A 55 12.73 8.66 11.35
N GLY A 56 11.86 7.82 11.90
CA GLY A 56 11.02 8.22 13.04
C GLY A 56 9.83 9.13 12.69
N TYR A 57 9.55 9.40 11.41
CA TYR A 57 8.48 10.32 11.04
C TYR A 57 7.10 9.77 11.43
N THR A 58 6.21 10.66 11.84
CA THR A 58 4.79 10.33 12.03
C THR A 58 4.04 10.39 10.68
N MET A 59 2.85 9.79 10.61
CA MET A 59 1.98 9.88 9.42
C MET A 59 1.68 11.33 9.02
N ALA A 60 1.52 12.21 10.02
CA ALA A 60 1.33 13.65 9.82
C ALA A 60 2.62 14.32 9.33
N GLY A 61 3.78 13.96 9.89
CA GLY A 61 5.08 14.44 9.44
C GLY A 61 5.35 14.09 7.96
N ILE A 62 5.10 12.84 7.58
CA ILE A 62 5.21 12.39 6.17
C ILE A 62 4.25 13.16 5.27
N THR A 63 2.99 13.33 5.70
CA THR A 63 2.00 14.10 4.96
C THR A 63 2.48 15.53 4.68
N ASN A 64 2.95 16.21 5.72
CA ASN A 64 3.41 17.60 5.62
C ASN A 64 4.63 17.72 4.70
N LEU A 65 5.58 16.79 4.82
CA LEU A 65 6.77 16.76 3.96
C LEU A 65 6.40 16.62 2.48
N LEU A 66 5.57 15.63 2.15
CA LEU A 66 5.19 15.37 0.76
C LEU A 66 4.39 16.53 0.15
N ASN A 67 3.47 17.11 0.92
CA ASN A 67 2.69 18.27 0.48
C ASN A 67 3.58 19.51 0.28
N ALA A 68 4.54 19.76 1.18
CA ALA A 68 5.49 20.86 1.06
C ALA A 68 6.40 20.72 -0.16
N GLN A 69 6.72 19.49 -0.55
CA GLN A 69 7.48 19.16 -1.76
C GLN A 69 6.62 19.18 -3.05
N GLY A 70 5.32 19.46 -2.95
CA GLY A 70 4.41 19.46 -4.11
C GLY A 70 4.12 18.07 -4.68
N VAL A 71 4.41 17.00 -3.94
CA VAL A 71 4.16 15.62 -4.37
C VAL A 71 2.65 15.34 -4.36
N SER A 72 2.09 14.95 -5.50
CA SER A 72 0.66 14.66 -5.61
C SER A 72 0.32 13.22 -5.22
N ALA A 73 -0.82 13.02 -4.56
CA ALA A 73 -1.28 11.70 -4.14
C ALA A 73 -2.05 10.91 -5.22
N ALA A 74 -2.20 11.47 -6.44
CA ALA A 74 -2.77 10.81 -7.63
C ALA A 74 -2.69 11.72 -8.87
N ASN A 75 -2.93 11.15 -10.05
CA ASN A 75 -3.04 11.82 -11.37
C ASN A 75 -4.05 12.99 -11.47
N LYS A 76 -4.80 13.31 -10.41
CA LYS A 76 -5.73 14.46 -10.36
C LYS A 76 -5.65 15.14 -9.00
N SER A 77 -4.65 16.00 -8.80
CA SER A 77 -4.65 17.12 -7.84
C SER A 77 -5.24 16.81 -6.46
N LYS A 78 -4.75 15.77 -5.77
CA LYS A 78 -5.12 15.54 -4.38
C LYS A 78 -3.88 15.62 -3.50
N VAL A 79 -3.93 16.51 -2.50
CA VAL A 79 -2.96 16.56 -1.41
C VAL A 79 -2.94 15.25 -0.63
N TRP A 80 -1.80 14.96 -0.02
CA TRP A 80 -1.66 13.91 0.98
C TRP A 80 -2.44 14.27 2.23
N ASN A 81 -2.93 13.24 2.93
CA ASN A 81 -3.47 13.36 4.27
C ASN A 81 -3.01 12.15 5.10
N PRO A 82 -3.04 12.23 6.44
CA PRO A 82 -2.50 11.16 7.29
C PRO A 82 -3.19 9.81 7.07
N LYS A 83 -4.49 9.81 6.72
CA LYS A 83 -5.25 8.59 6.42
C LYS A 83 -4.72 7.88 5.18
N LYS A 84 -4.39 8.63 4.12
CA LYS A 84 -3.79 8.05 2.90
C LYS A 84 -2.42 7.45 3.21
N VAL A 85 -1.57 8.17 3.92
CA VAL A 85 -0.24 7.68 4.32
C VAL A 85 -0.37 6.41 5.16
N ARG A 86 -1.28 6.39 6.14
CA ARG A 86 -1.58 5.18 6.94
C ARG A 86 -1.98 4.01 6.03
N ASN A 87 -2.90 4.23 5.08
CA ASN A 87 -3.34 3.18 4.16
C ASN A 87 -2.18 2.63 3.31
N ILE A 88 -1.18 3.44 2.96
CA ILE A 88 0.03 2.95 2.29
C ILE A 88 0.80 2.03 3.23
N ILE A 89 1.13 2.52 4.42
CA ILE A 89 2.01 1.81 5.37
C ILE A 89 1.38 0.52 5.91
N THR A 90 0.06 0.43 6.03
CA THR A 90 -0.63 -0.77 6.54
C THR A 90 -1.03 -1.76 5.46
N SER A 91 -0.90 -1.44 4.17
CA SER A 91 -1.40 -2.32 3.11
C SER A 91 -0.40 -3.41 2.76
N ALA A 92 -0.82 -4.67 2.96
CA ALA A 92 -0.05 -5.84 2.56
C ALA A 92 0.13 -5.96 1.03
N PHE A 93 -0.55 -5.12 0.22
CA PHE A 93 -0.38 -5.12 -1.22
C PHE A 93 1.07 -4.80 -1.64
N TYR A 94 1.75 -3.93 -0.87
CA TYR A 94 3.11 -3.48 -1.19
C TYR A 94 4.18 -4.56 -1.02
N ILE A 95 3.89 -5.60 -0.23
CA ILE A 95 4.74 -6.78 -0.06
C ILE A 95 4.29 -7.96 -0.94
N GLY A 96 3.51 -7.69 -2.00
CA GLY A 96 3.07 -8.72 -2.93
C GLY A 96 1.99 -9.66 -2.37
N SER A 97 1.29 -9.25 -1.33
CA SER A 97 0.34 -10.09 -0.60
C SER A 97 -1.09 -9.61 -0.77
N ASN A 98 -2.04 -10.54 -0.89
CA ASN A 98 -3.46 -10.26 -0.98
C ASN A 98 -4.16 -10.70 0.31
N GLN A 99 -5.06 -9.88 0.83
CA GLN A 99 -5.79 -10.17 2.06
C GLN A 99 -7.28 -10.31 1.76
N PHE A 100 -7.85 -11.44 2.17
CA PHE A 100 -9.28 -11.75 2.07
C PHE A 100 -9.80 -12.13 3.45
N GLY A 101 -10.41 -11.15 4.14
CA GLY A 101 -10.80 -11.32 5.53
C GLY A 101 -9.59 -11.67 6.40
N PRO A 102 -9.62 -12.79 7.16
CA PRO A 102 -8.49 -13.22 7.98
C PRO A 102 -7.36 -13.90 7.17
N CYS A 103 -7.60 -14.24 5.90
CA CYS A 103 -6.67 -15.00 5.09
C CYS A 103 -5.71 -14.06 4.34
N ILE A 104 -4.41 -14.19 4.58
CA ILE A 104 -3.36 -13.51 3.81
C ILE A 104 -2.69 -14.52 2.90
N LYS A 105 -2.68 -14.23 1.60
CA LYS A 105 -1.92 -14.98 0.61
C LYS A 105 -0.72 -14.17 0.17
N HIS A 106 0.47 -14.72 0.36
CA HIS A 106 1.73 -14.10 -0.07
C HIS A 106 2.06 -14.43 -1.53
N ASN A 107 2.96 -13.66 -2.13
CA ASN A 107 3.48 -13.87 -3.49
C ASN A 107 2.39 -13.94 -4.57
N VAL A 108 1.37 -13.08 -4.44
CA VAL A 108 0.24 -13.00 -5.37
C VAL A 108 0.55 -12.03 -6.52
N PHE A 109 1.30 -10.97 -6.24
CA PHE A 109 1.74 -9.96 -7.19
C PHE A 109 3.17 -9.50 -6.85
N PRO A 110 3.88 -8.83 -7.76
CA PRO A 110 5.22 -8.31 -7.48
C PRO A 110 5.22 -7.37 -6.28
N ALA A 111 6.15 -7.57 -5.35
CA ALA A 111 6.37 -6.67 -4.23
C ALA A 111 7.15 -5.42 -4.67
N ILE A 112 6.83 -4.27 -4.09
CA ILE A 112 7.61 -3.03 -4.27
C ILE A 112 8.29 -2.56 -2.98
N VAL A 113 7.93 -3.16 -1.83
CA VAL A 113 8.53 -2.97 -0.51
C VAL A 113 8.93 -4.33 0.05
N ASP A 114 10.07 -4.38 0.74
CA ASP A 114 10.55 -5.59 1.40
C ASP A 114 9.69 -5.95 2.61
N ARG A 115 9.53 -7.25 2.85
CA ARG A 115 8.71 -7.75 3.97
C ARG A 115 9.24 -7.29 5.31
N SER A 116 10.55 -7.27 5.50
CA SER A 116 11.19 -6.80 6.74
C SER A 116 10.79 -5.35 7.06
N THR A 117 10.87 -4.46 6.07
CA THR A 117 10.45 -3.05 6.22
C THR A 117 8.96 -2.93 6.54
N PHE A 118 8.12 -3.71 5.87
CA PHE A 118 6.67 -3.70 6.14
C PHE A 118 6.34 -4.16 7.57
N TYR A 119 6.95 -5.26 8.03
CA TYR A 119 6.69 -5.79 9.36
C TYR A 119 7.26 -4.88 10.46
N ALA A 120 8.44 -4.30 10.26
CA ALA A 120 8.96 -3.27 11.17
C ALA A 120 8.00 -2.07 11.30
N ALA A 121 7.36 -1.67 10.19
CA ALA A 121 6.32 -0.65 10.25
C ALA A 121 5.08 -1.11 11.03
N GLN A 122 4.65 -2.38 10.90
CA GLN A 122 3.51 -2.90 11.64
C GLN A 122 3.80 -3.00 13.14
N GLU A 123 5.00 -3.46 13.52
CA GLU A 123 5.48 -3.50 14.90
C GLU A 123 5.42 -2.11 15.52
N LYS A 124 5.97 -1.11 14.84
CA LYS A 124 5.93 0.29 15.30
C LYS A 124 4.50 0.83 15.47
N ILE A 125 3.56 0.44 14.62
CA ILE A 125 2.15 0.82 14.75
C ILE A 125 1.52 0.15 15.97
N PHE A 126 1.84 -1.12 16.22
CA PHE A 126 1.35 -1.88 17.36
C PHE A 126 1.92 -1.36 18.69
N GLU A 127 3.18 -0.95 18.68
CA GLU A 127 3.90 -0.41 19.85
C GLU A 127 3.48 1.01 20.25
N MET A 128 2.67 1.73 19.47
CA MET A 128 2.12 3.04 19.88
C MET A 128 0.81 2.83 20.68
N PRO A 129 0.80 2.92 22.03
CA PRO A 129 -0.46 3.00 22.76
C PRO A 129 -1.02 4.41 22.62
N VAL A 130 -2.33 4.47 22.56
CA VAL A 130 -3.19 5.65 22.43
C VAL A 130 -2.83 6.74 23.46
N GLU A 131 -2.26 7.87 23.02
CA GLU A 131 -2.36 9.13 23.77
C GLU A 131 -3.80 9.66 23.62
N THR A 132 -4.74 9.03 24.32
CA THR A 132 -6.06 9.61 24.57
C THR A 132 -5.96 10.46 25.83
N SER A 133 -5.99 11.78 25.61
CA SER A 133 -6.89 12.66 26.35
C SER A 133 -6.89 12.50 27.87
N VAL A 134 -5.87 13.02 28.56
CA VAL A 134 -6.06 13.55 29.92
C VAL A 134 -5.98 15.06 29.83
N SER A 135 -7.12 15.67 29.47
CA SER A 135 -7.41 17.04 29.88
C SER A 135 -8.19 16.92 31.19
N THR A 136 -7.49 17.20 32.30
CA THR A 136 -8.11 17.59 33.58
C THR A 136 -8.69 18.98 33.44
#